data_AF-A0A0H4R129-F1
#
_entry.id   AF-A0A0H4R129-F1
#
_cell.length_a   1.000
_cell.length_b   1.000
_cell.length_c   1.000
_cell.angle_alpha   90.00
_cell.angle_beta   90.00
_cell.angle_gamma   90.00
#
_symmetry.space_group_name_H-M   'P 1'
#
loop_
_entity.id
_entity.type
_entity.pdbx_description
1 polymer ?
#
loop_
_entity_poly.entity_id
_entity_poly.type
_entity_poly.pdbx_seq_one_letter_code
_entity_poly.pdbx_strand_id
1 'polypeptide(L)'
;MSQKEQVLDESSTFARYAKAMNDNMAESSNVLKKLVPLNYKLGKFRDKNYFASRMAKYHNHTFRHRRMAMIEMAIAAIALFYILRLYSIPFLLLFGYILLTSTNIVRIPFIELRDEDKTNEYKTLEQQFQETDDQFDDYYADYSEFQENALITALIIEPGDIGFPTIESQGEYEPIGVSQQLAFYISRFKANIVESMYQAEDLFNNQQQLDEQKQSHSQMINSINDLVASSKQTEQASRVAAAAATAAAASSAATARNTQIIANKPTPVIHTNTTTTRVIHTNN
;
A
#
# COMPACT_ATOMS: atom_id res chain seq x y z
N MET A 1 8.28 6.71 -12.00
CA MET A 1 7.29 5.65 -11.74
C MET A 1 7.38 4.65 -12.88
N SER A 2 7.29 3.36 -12.60
CA SER A 2 7.19 2.30 -13.60
C SER A 2 5.73 2.06 -13.99
N GLN A 3 5.50 1.50 -15.18
CA GLN A 3 4.16 1.16 -15.66
C GLN A 3 3.39 0.23 -14.70
N LYS A 4 4.10 -0.64 -13.95
CA LYS A 4 3.50 -1.53 -12.94
C LYS A 4 2.98 -0.77 -11.72
N GLU A 5 3.77 0.19 -11.23
CA GLU A 5 3.37 1.06 -10.11
C GLU A 5 2.22 1.97 -10.53
N GLN A 6 2.29 2.56 -11.72
CA GLN A 6 1.23 3.40 -12.27
C GLN A 6 -0.10 2.65 -12.40
N VAL A 7 -0.11 1.44 -12.98
CA VAL A 7 -1.33 0.62 -13.07
C VAL A 7 -1.89 0.25 -11.69
N LEU A 8 -1.05 0.05 -10.67
CA LEU A 8 -1.50 -0.21 -9.30
C LEU A 8 -2.05 1.05 -8.61
N ASP A 9 -1.48 2.22 -8.87
CA ASP A 9 -1.95 3.52 -8.37
C ASP A 9 -3.30 3.90 -9.00
N GLU A 10 -3.40 3.85 -10.33
CA GLU A 10 -4.64 4.01 -11.09
C GLU A 10 -5.72 3.02 -10.62
N SER A 11 -5.37 1.76 -10.37
CA SER A 11 -6.29 0.78 -9.81
C SER A 11 -6.82 1.17 -8.42
N SER A 12 -6.00 1.85 -7.61
CA SER A 12 -6.41 2.33 -6.28
C SER A 12 -7.28 3.59 -6.36
N THR A 13 -6.99 4.46 -7.33
CA THR A 13 -7.78 5.66 -7.65
C THR A 13 -9.15 5.29 -8.21
N PHE A 14 -9.23 4.34 -9.14
CA PHE A 14 -10.49 3.74 -9.58
C PHE A 14 -11.29 3.15 -8.41
N ALA A 15 -10.64 2.37 -7.52
CA ALA A 15 -11.32 1.79 -6.36
C ALA A 15 -11.83 2.85 -5.37
N ARG A 16 -11.19 4.02 -5.28
CA ARG A 16 -11.70 5.18 -4.52
C ARG A 16 -12.93 5.79 -5.18
N TYR A 17 -12.89 6.07 -6.49
CA TYR A 17 -14.02 6.64 -7.23
C TYR A 17 -15.24 5.71 -7.21
N ALA A 18 -15.04 4.43 -7.53
CA ALA A 18 -16.09 3.41 -7.47
C ALA A 18 -16.71 3.31 -6.06
N LYS A 19 -15.92 3.42 -4.99
CA LYS A 19 -16.44 3.44 -3.62
C LYS A 19 -17.27 4.70 -3.34
N ALA A 20 -16.76 5.89 -3.67
CA ALA A 20 -17.44 7.16 -3.41
C ALA A 20 -18.80 7.23 -4.13
N MET A 21 -18.83 6.88 -5.42
CA MET A 21 -20.07 6.75 -6.19
C MET A 21 -21.01 5.69 -5.60
N ASN A 22 -20.52 4.50 -5.24
CA ASN A 22 -21.36 3.46 -4.64
C ASN A 22 -21.98 3.85 -3.29
N ASP A 23 -21.22 4.57 -2.44
CA ASP A 23 -21.70 5.05 -1.14
C ASP A 23 -22.78 6.13 -1.33
N ASN A 24 -22.55 7.10 -2.24
CA ASN A 24 -23.52 8.13 -2.61
C ASN A 24 -24.80 7.47 -3.19
N MET A 25 -24.68 6.61 -4.21
CA MET A 25 -25.83 5.90 -4.79
C MET A 25 -26.60 5.08 -3.75
N ALA A 26 -25.92 4.50 -2.75
CA ALA A 26 -26.60 3.83 -1.63
C ALA A 26 -27.44 4.82 -0.79
N GLU A 27 -26.95 6.03 -0.54
CA GLU A 27 -27.69 7.09 0.15
C GLU A 27 -28.88 7.60 -0.68
N SER A 28 -28.67 7.99 -1.94
CA SER A 28 -29.71 8.42 -2.89
C SER A 28 -30.82 7.38 -3.01
N SER A 29 -30.45 6.10 -3.13
CA SER A 29 -31.36 4.96 -3.12
C SER A 29 -32.18 4.87 -1.81
N ASN A 30 -31.57 5.16 -0.66
CA ASN A 30 -32.23 5.17 0.65
C ASN A 30 -33.09 6.42 0.91
N VAL A 31 -32.81 7.53 0.24
CA VAL A 31 -33.69 8.71 0.19
C VAL A 31 -34.91 8.41 -0.68
N LEU A 32 -34.72 7.91 -1.90
CA LEU A 32 -35.80 7.53 -2.83
C LEU A 32 -36.77 6.51 -2.24
N LYS A 33 -36.27 5.48 -1.54
CA LYS A 33 -37.09 4.50 -0.80
C LYS A 33 -38.04 5.12 0.25
N LYS A 34 -37.79 6.37 0.70
CA LYS A 34 -38.68 7.14 1.59
C LYS A 34 -39.53 8.15 0.81
N LEU A 35 -38.89 8.92 -0.08
CA LEU A 35 -39.50 9.98 -0.88
C LEU A 35 -40.63 9.43 -1.79
N VAL A 36 -40.39 8.31 -2.46
CA VAL A 36 -41.34 7.72 -3.40
C VAL A 36 -42.63 7.24 -2.68
N PRO A 37 -42.59 6.47 -1.58
CA PRO A 37 -43.80 6.20 -0.78
C PRO A 37 -44.51 7.44 -0.23
N LEU A 38 -43.77 8.48 0.19
CA LEU A 38 -44.34 9.72 0.72
C LEU A 38 -45.06 10.52 -0.38
N ASN A 39 -44.45 10.62 -1.57
CA ASN A 39 -45.04 11.21 -2.77
C ASN A 39 -46.45 10.65 -3.03
N TYR A 40 -46.57 9.31 -3.08
CA TYR A 40 -47.86 8.63 -3.27
C TYR A 40 -48.86 8.77 -2.13
N LYS A 41 -48.39 9.08 -0.92
CA LYS A 41 -49.24 9.32 0.26
C LYS A 41 -49.88 10.70 0.21
N LEU A 42 -49.14 11.71 -0.26
CA LEU A 42 -49.59 13.10 -0.44
C LEU A 42 -50.47 13.25 -1.69
N GLY A 43 -50.03 12.72 -2.85
CA GLY A 43 -50.74 12.80 -4.13
C GLY A 43 -52.12 12.10 -4.17
N LYS A 44 -52.44 11.29 -3.15
CA LYS A 44 -53.65 10.46 -3.01
C LYS A 44 -54.99 11.16 -3.27
N PHE A 45 -55.05 12.48 -3.09
CA PHE A 45 -56.31 13.22 -3.09
C PHE A 45 -56.46 14.26 -4.21
N ARG A 46 -55.44 14.46 -5.07
CA ARG A 46 -55.40 15.62 -5.99
C ARG A 46 -55.01 15.36 -7.45
N ASP A 47 -54.22 14.33 -7.77
CA ASP A 47 -53.78 14.08 -9.15
C ASP A 47 -54.56 12.94 -9.85
N LYS A 48 -54.85 13.13 -11.14
CA LYS A 48 -55.30 12.10 -12.09
C LYS A 48 -54.28 10.94 -12.17
N ASN A 49 -52.99 11.24 -12.11
CA ASN A 49 -51.93 10.21 -12.14
C ASN A 49 -52.00 9.26 -10.95
N TYR A 50 -52.60 9.64 -9.81
CA TYR A 50 -52.79 8.72 -8.68
C TYR A 50 -53.55 7.45 -9.07
N PHE A 51 -54.51 7.53 -9.99
CA PHE A 51 -55.20 6.34 -10.50
C PHE A 51 -54.24 5.44 -11.30
N ALA A 52 -53.41 6.02 -12.18
CA ALA A 52 -52.38 5.29 -12.91
C ALA A 52 -51.34 4.66 -11.97
N SER A 53 -50.84 5.41 -10.99
CA SER A 53 -49.92 4.91 -9.95
C SER A 53 -50.53 3.76 -9.14
N ARG A 54 -51.83 3.83 -8.84
CA ARG A 54 -52.56 2.78 -8.11
C ARG A 54 -52.76 1.52 -8.96
N MET A 55 -53.09 1.68 -10.24
CA MET A 55 -53.20 0.56 -11.19
C MET A 55 -51.85 -0.10 -11.47
N ALA A 56 -50.77 0.69 -11.62
CA ALA A 56 -49.41 0.16 -11.76
C ALA A 56 -48.96 -0.60 -10.50
N LYS A 57 -49.26 -0.10 -9.29
CA LYS A 57 -49.01 -0.82 -8.03
C LYS A 57 -49.79 -2.13 -7.94
N TYR A 58 -51.06 -2.13 -8.34
CA TYR A 58 -51.86 -3.36 -8.39
C TYR A 58 -51.31 -4.35 -9.40
N HIS A 59 -50.99 -3.93 -10.62
CA HIS A 59 -50.34 -4.74 -11.65
C HIS A 59 -49.02 -5.35 -11.16
N ASN A 60 -48.15 -4.55 -10.53
CA ASN A 60 -46.86 -5.02 -10.01
C ASN A 60 -47.01 -5.99 -8.83
N HIS A 61 -48.02 -5.80 -7.98
CA HIS A 61 -48.35 -6.75 -6.91
C HIS A 61 -48.86 -8.08 -7.50
N THR A 62 -49.82 -8.02 -8.43
CA THR A 62 -50.32 -9.18 -9.18
C THR A 62 -49.22 -9.88 -9.97
N PHE A 63 -48.23 -9.16 -10.50
CA PHE A 63 -47.04 -9.71 -11.15
C PHE A 63 -46.09 -10.39 -10.15
N ARG A 64 -45.77 -9.75 -9.03
CA ARG A 64 -44.93 -10.33 -7.96
C ARG A 64 -45.54 -11.59 -7.36
N HIS A 65 -46.87 -11.68 -7.35
CA HIS A 65 -47.63 -12.86 -6.94
C HIS A 65 -48.22 -13.64 -8.13
N ARG A 66 -47.70 -13.51 -9.36
CA ARG A 66 -48.30 -14.06 -10.61
C ARG A 66 -48.62 -15.54 -10.52
N ARG A 67 -47.83 -16.35 -9.80
CA ARG A 67 -48.14 -17.77 -9.56
C ARG A 67 -49.44 -17.97 -8.75
N MET A 68 -49.67 -17.21 -7.68
CA MET A 68 -50.91 -17.29 -6.90
C MET A 68 -52.08 -16.65 -7.67
N ALA A 69 -51.87 -15.47 -8.27
CA ALA A 69 -52.91 -14.78 -9.03
C ALA A 69 -53.38 -15.59 -10.26
N MET A 70 -52.50 -16.34 -10.93
CA MET A 70 -52.89 -17.27 -11.98
C MET A 70 -53.69 -18.47 -11.45
N ILE A 71 -53.40 -18.97 -10.23
CA ILE A 71 -54.19 -20.05 -9.60
C ILE A 71 -55.58 -19.54 -9.23
N GLU A 72 -55.68 -18.39 -8.57
CA GLU A 72 -56.96 -17.76 -8.19
C GLU A 72 -57.82 -17.43 -9.42
N MET A 73 -57.23 -16.82 -10.46
CA MET A 73 -57.94 -16.53 -11.70
C MET A 73 -58.27 -17.78 -12.53
N ALA A 74 -57.47 -18.86 -12.46
CA ALA A 74 -57.83 -20.13 -13.08
C ALA A 74 -59.05 -20.77 -12.39
N ILE A 75 -59.10 -20.75 -11.05
CA ILE A 75 -60.26 -21.21 -10.27
C ILE A 75 -61.51 -20.38 -10.62
N ALA A 76 -61.37 -19.05 -10.67
CA ALA A 76 -62.46 -18.16 -11.06
C ALA A 76 -62.92 -18.40 -12.52
N ALA A 77 -62.00 -18.61 -13.46
CA ALA A 77 -62.32 -18.89 -14.86
C ALA A 77 -63.01 -20.26 -15.04
N ILE A 78 -62.60 -21.28 -14.28
CA ILE A 78 -63.28 -22.59 -14.24
C ILE A 78 -64.70 -22.43 -13.71
N ALA A 79 -64.88 -21.72 -12.59
CA ALA A 79 -66.22 -21.46 -12.03
C ALA A 79 -67.11 -20.67 -13.01
N LEU A 80 -66.57 -19.64 -13.67
CA LEU A 80 -67.29 -18.85 -14.66
C LEU A 80 -67.67 -19.68 -15.90
N PHE A 81 -66.80 -20.59 -16.34
CA PHE A 81 -67.09 -21.54 -17.42
C PHE A 81 -68.23 -22.50 -17.06
N TYR A 82 -68.23 -23.07 -15.84
CA TYR A 82 -69.32 -23.90 -15.34
C TYR A 82 -70.67 -23.16 -15.30
N ILE A 83 -70.66 -21.85 -14.99
CA ILE A 83 -71.87 -21.01 -14.93
C ILE A 83 -72.36 -20.63 -16.34
N LEU A 84 -71.48 -20.13 -17.21
CA LEU A 84 -71.88 -19.55 -18.50
C LEU A 84 -72.11 -20.59 -19.61
N ARG A 85 -71.50 -21.76 -19.52
CA ARG A 85 -71.78 -22.95 -20.37
C ARG A 85 -71.72 -22.72 -21.90
N LEU A 86 -71.05 -21.66 -22.36
CA LEU A 86 -70.85 -21.31 -23.78
C LEU A 86 -69.41 -21.57 -24.26
N TYR A 87 -69.28 -21.70 -25.58
CA TYR A 87 -68.06 -21.91 -26.39
C TYR A 87 -66.71 -21.63 -25.69
N SER A 88 -66.13 -22.68 -25.12
CA SER A 88 -65.12 -22.57 -24.06
C SER A 88 -63.68 -22.37 -24.52
N ILE A 89 -63.28 -23.00 -25.62
CA ILE A 89 -61.86 -23.06 -26.04
C ILE A 89 -61.32 -21.70 -26.52
N PRO A 90 -61.99 -20.94 -27.41
CA PRO A 90 -61.45 -19.66 -27.89
C PRO A 90 -61.31 -18.62 -26.78
N PHE A 91 -62.24 -18.59 -25.82
CA PHE A 91 -62.18 -17.67 -24.69
C PHE A 91 -61.04 -18.02 -23.72
N LEU A 92 -60.86 -19.31 -23.39
CA LEU A 92 -59.74 -19.76 -22.56
C LEU A 92 -58.38 -19.52 -23.24
N LEU A 93 -58.28 -19.70 -24.56
CA LEU A 93 -57.05 -19.41 -25.31
C LEU A 93 -56.76 -17.90 -25.38
N LEU A 94 -57.77 -17.06 -25.62
CA LEU A 94 -57.60 -15.60 -25.63
C LEU A 94 -57.24 -15.06 -24.25
N PHE A 95 -57.90 -15.54 -23.19
CA PHE A 95 -57.61 -15.17 -21.81
C PHE A 95 -56.22 -15.65 -21.36
N GLY A 96 -55.85 -16.89 -21.72
CA GLY A 96 -54.51 -17.43 -21.52
C GLY A 96 -53.42 -16.67 -22.28
N TYR A 97 -53.71 -16.22 -23.51
CA TYR A 97 -52.82 -15.37 -24.29
C TYR A 97 -52.61 -14.00 -23.63
N ILE A 98 -53.68 -13.33 -23.19
CA ILE A 98 -53.60 -12.06 -22.44
C ILE A 98 -52.79 -12.22 -21.14
N LEU A 99 -53.00 -13.33 -20.41
CA LEU A 99 -52.21 -13.69 -19.22
C LEU A 99 -50.74 -14.02 -19.53
N LEU A 100 -50.41 -14.43 -20.75
CA LEU A 100 -49.03 -14.60 -21.21
C LEU A 100 -48.40 -13.25 -21.55
N THR A 101 -49.09 -12.42 -22.34
CA THR A 101 -48.60 -11.17 -22.93
C THR A 101 -48.59 -9.96 -21.99
N SER A 102 -49.21 -10.04 -20.81
CA SER A 102 -49.01 -9.05 -19.73
C SER A 102 -47.64 -9.26 -19.07
N THR A 103 -46.56 -9.05 -19.83
CA THR A 103 -45.23 -9.62 -19.56
C THR A 103 -44.37 -8.89 -18.52
N ASN A 104 -44.50 -7.57 -18.38
CA ASN A 104 -43.51 -6.74 -17.69
C ASN A 104 -44.05 -6.08 -16.41
N ILE A 105 -43.12 -5.77 -15.50
CA ILE A 105 -43.36 -4.82 -14.40
C ILE A 105 -43.65 -3.45 -15.02
N VAL A 106 -44.73 -2.80 -14.60
CA VAL A 106 -45.10 -1.46 -15.07
C VAL A 106 -44.47 -0.44 -14.14
N ARG A 107 -43.60 0.42 -14.67
CA ARG A 107 -43.02 1.54 -13.91
C ARG A 107 -44.15 2.39 -13.33
N ILE A 108 -44.11 2.65 -12.02
CA ILE A 108 -45.15 3.42 -11.33
C ILE A 108 -44.87 4.90 -11.62
N PRO A 109 -45.79 5.66 -12.24
CA PRO A 109 -45.58 7.08 -12.51
C PRO A 109 -45.57 7.87 -11.19
N PHE A 110 -44.52 8.67 -10.99
CA PHE A 110 -44.38 9.61 -9.89
C PHE A 110 -45.43 10.73 -10.00
N ILE A 111 -45.87 11.30 -8.88
CA ILE A 111 -46.89 12.34 -8.85
C ILE A 111 -46.19 13.69 -8.68
N GLU A 112 -46.44 14.64 -9.58
CA GLU A 112 -45.92 15.99 -9.44
C GLU A 112 -46.66 16.72 -8.32
N LEU A 113 -45.98 16.99 -7.21
CA LEU A 113 -46.54 17.69 -6.06
C LEU A 113 -46.23 19.18 -6.13
N ARG A 114 -47.28 20.01 -6.04
CA ARG A 114 -47.15 21.47 -5.89
C ARG A 114 -46.56 21.78 -4.51
N ASP A 115 -45.81 22.88 -4.38
CA ASP A 115 -45.08 23.17 -3.13
C ASP A 115 -45.97 23.44 -1.90
N GLU A 116 -47.28 23.66 -2.10
CA GLU A 116 -48.29 23.71 -1.04
C GLU A 116 -48.74 22.31 -0.54
N ASP A 117 -48.60 21.27 -1.36
CA ASP A 117 -48.93 19.87 -1.03
C ASP A 117 -47.73 19.13 -0.40
N LYS A 118 -46.51 19.63 -0.61
CA LYS A 118 -45.25 19.06 -0.07
C LYS A 118 -45.09 19.36 1.43
N THR A 119 -44.98 18.32 2.26
CA THR A 119 -44.64 18.46 3.70
C THR A 119 -43.17 18.85 3.91
N ASN A 120 -42.81 19.33 5.11
CA ASN A 120 -41.40 19.58 5.46
C ASN A 120 -40.54 18.31 5.32
N GLU A 121 -41.06 17.16 5.76
CA GLU A 121 -40.44 15.84 5.57
C GLU A 121 -40.16 15.55 4.08
N TYR A 122 -41.11 15.86 3.20
CA TYR A 122 -40.94 15.71 1.75
C TYR A 122 -39.86 16.65 1.23
N LYS A 123 -39.88 17.94 1.62
CA LYS A 123 -38.90 18.93 1.16
C LYS A 123 -37.48 18.61 1.62
N THR A 124 -37.30 18.10 2.84
CA THR A 124 -36.00 17.61 3.32
C THR A 124 -35.52 16.39 2.53
N LEU A 125 -36.39 15.44 2.18
CA LEU A 125 -36.01 14.29 1.35
C LEU A 125 -35.76 14.68 -0.13
N GLU A 126 -36.47 15.67 -0.65
CA GLU A 126 -36.27 16.23 -1.99
C GLU A 126 -34.94 16.97 -2.08
N GLN A 127 -34.63 17.82 -1.09
CA GLN A 127 -33.32 18.49 -0.96
C GLN A 127 -32.18 17.48 -0.75
N GLN A 128 -32.34 16.49 0.13
CA GLN A 128 -31.31 15.46 0.33
C GLN A 128 -31.02 14.66 -0.94
N PHE A 129 -32.04 14.40 -1.75
CA PHE A 129 -31.84 13.73 -3.05
C PHE A 129 -31.03 14.62 -4.00
N GLN A 130 -31.35 15.92 -4.10
CA GLN A 130 -30.60 16.88 -4.91
C GLN A 130 -29.15 17.03 -4.43
N GLU A 131 -28.92 17.18 -3.12
CA GLU A 131 -27.57 17.26 -2.53
C GLU A 131 -26.73 16.00 -2.80
N THR A 132 -27.35 14.83 -2.97
CA THR A 132 -26.65 13.61 -3.41
C THR A 132 -26.48 13.50 -4.93
N ASP A 133 -27.42 14.02 -5.73
CA ASP A 133 -27.34 14.10 -7.21
C ASP A 133 -26.16 15.00 -7.61
N ASP A 134 -26.09 16.22 -7.07
CA ASP A 134 -25.00 17.19 -7.27
C ASP A 134 -23.62 16.58 -6.92
N GLN A 135 -23.52 15.90 -5.77
CA GLN A 135 -22.29 15.22 -5.33
C GLN A 135 -21.91 14.01 -6.21
N PHE A 136 -22.88 13.37 -6.85
CA PHE A 136 -22.60 12.28 -7.78
C PHE A 136 -22.07 12.82 -9.11
N ASP A 137 -22.65 13.90 -9.63
CA ASP A 137 -22.15 14.59 -10.83
C ASP A 137 -20.70 15.08 -10.64
N ASP A 138 -20.35 15.62 -9.46
CA ASP A 138 -18.96 15.94 -9.09
C ASP A 138 -18.05 14.70 -9.20
N TYR A 139 -18.41 13.57 -8.56
CA TYR A 139 -17.61 12.33 -8.63
C TYR A 139 -17.57 11.71 -10.02
N TYR A 140 -18.62 11.88 -10.82
CA TYR A 140 -18.74 11.36 -12.18
C TYR A 140 -17.86 12.16 -13.15
N ALA A 141 -17.78 13.48 -12.99
CA ALA A 141 -16.88 14.35 -13.76
C ALA A 141 -15.42 14.02 -13.48
N ASP A 142 -15.03 14.00 -12.19
CA ASP A 142 -13.71 13.59 -11.70
C ASP A 142 -13.30 12.20 -12.25
N TYR A 143 -14.24 11.25 -12.23
CA TYR A 143 -14.04 9.90 -12.74
C TYR A 143 -13.90 9.86 -14.27
N SER A 144 -14.64 10.69 -14.99
CA SER A 144 -14.57 10.76 -16.46
C SER A 144 -13.20 11.30 -16.92
N GLU A 145 -12.69 12.38 -16.31
CA GLU A 145 -11.34 12.90 -16.61
C GLU A 145 -10.26 11.84 -16.27
N PHE A 146 -10.42 11.10 -15.17
CA PHE A 146 -9.55 9.97 -14.86
C PHE A 146 -9.62 8.86 -15.93
N GLN A 147 -10.81 8.48 -16.40
CA GLN A 147 -11.02 7.38 -17.35
C GLN A 147 -10.41 7.68 -18.72
N GLU A 148 -10.52 8.92 -19.20
CA GLU A 148 -9.91 9.38 -20.47
C GLU A 148 -8.37 9.30 -20.46
N ASN A 149 -7.73 9.42 -19.28
CA ASN A 149 -6.28 9.54 -19.14
C ASN A 149 -5.60 8.28 -18.56
N ALA A 150 -6.36 7.28 -18.12
CA ALA A 150 -5.82 6.07 -17.49
C ALA A 150 -5.15 5.10 -18.49
N LEU A 151 -4.21 4.27 -18.00
CA LEU A 151 -3.72 3.09 -18.71
C LEU A 151 -4.67 1.90 -18.57
N ILE A 152 -5.56 1.90 -17.57
CA ILE A 152 -6.49 0.82 -17.26
C ILE A 152 -7.89 0.98 -17.88
N THR A 153 -8.13 1.94 -18.77
CA THR A 153 -9.45 2.30 -19.33
C THR A 153 -10.25 1.09 -19.83
N ALA A 154 -9.62 0.17 -20.57
CA ALA A 154 -10.28 -1.04 -21.10
C ALA A 154 -10.52 -2.16 -20.04
N LEU A 155 -10.25 -1.91 -18.75
CA LEU A 155 -10.40 -2.84 -17.64
C LEU A 155 -11.34 -2.31 -16.53
N ILE A 156 -11.79 -1.06 -16.65
CA ILE A 156 -12.78 -0.40 -15.80
C ILE A 156 -14.10 -0.23 -16.56
N ILE A 157 -15.14 0.26 -15.89
CA ILE A 157 -16.43 0.57 -16.53
C ILE A 157 -16.30 1.82 -17.42
N GLU A 158 -17.15 1.99 -18.43
CA GLU A 158 -17.26 3.28 -19.13
C GLU A 158 -18.23 4.20 -18.37
N PRO A 159 -17.99 5.53 -18.28
CA PRO A 159 -18.87 6.42 -17.51
C PRO A 159 -20.35 6.30 -17.92
N GLY A 160 -20.63 6.17 -19.23
CA GLY A 160 -21.99 6.01 -19.76
C GLY A 160 -22.73 4.73 -19.35
N ASP A 161 -22.04 3.73 -18.79
CA ASP A 161 -22.65 2.52 -18.22
C ASP A 161 -23.02 2.69 -16.72
N ILE A 162 -22.58 3.77 -16.06
CA ILE A 162 -22.85 4.03 -14.64
C ILE A 162 -24.25 4.64 -14.47
N GLY A 163 -25.24 3.81 -14.14
CA GLY A 163 -26.61 4.24 -13.89
C GLY A 163 -26.87 4.71 -12.45
N PHE A 164 -27.04 6.01 -12.24
CA PHE A 164 -27.47 6.59 -10.96
C PHE A 164 -28.90 6.12 -10.55
N PRO A 165 -29.18 5.84 -9.26
CA PRO A 165 -30.51 5.53 -8.76
C PRO A 165 -31.46 6.72 -8.90
N THR A 166 -32.51 6.55 -9.69
CA THR A 166 -33.47 7.60 -10.01
C THR A 166 -34.87 7.32 -9.47
N ILE A 167 -35.75 8.32 -9.51
CA ILE A 167 -37.19 8.13 -9.42
C ILE A 167 -37.66 7.09 -10.46
N GLU A 168 -36.99 7.01 -11.62
CA GLU A 168 -37.30 6.09 -12.71
C GLU A 168 -37.11 4.63 -12.30
N SER A 169 -35.94 4.33 -11.70
CA SER A 169 -35.58 3.01 -11.17
C SER A 169 -36.15 2.74 -9.77
N GLN A 170 -36.92 3.66 -9.18
CA GLN A 170 -37.39 3.61 -7.79
C GLN A 170 -36.24 3.48 -6.76
N GLY A 171 -35.05 3.97 -7.12
CA GLY A 171 -33.83 3.84 -6.33
C GLY A 171 -33.05 2.53 -6.53
N GLU A 172 -33.39 1.71 -7.53
CA GLU A 172 -32.53 0.60 -7.95
C GLU A 172 -31.33 1.12 -8.77
N TYR A 173 -30.14 0.55 -8.57
CA TYR A 173 -28.89 0.87 -9.28
C TYR A 173 -27.98 -0.37 -9.29
N GLU A 174 -26.96 -0.40 -10.16
CA GLU A 174 -25.94 -1.44 -10.19
C GLU A 174 -24.64 -0.93 -9.55
N PRO A 175 -24.08 -1.59 -8.51
CA PRO A 175 -22.85 -1.14 -7.87
C PRO A 175 -21.62 -1.30 -8.78
N ILE A 176 -20.83 -0.24 -8.91
CA ILE A 176 -19.58 -0.22 -9.68
C ILE A 176 -18.58 -1.21 -9.06
N GLY A 177 -18.17 -2.22 -9.83
CA GLY A 177 -17.27 -3.28 -9.40
C GLY A 177 -15.89 -3.23 -10.05
N VAL A 178 -14.91 -3.87 -9.41
CA VAL A 178 -13.61 -4.16 -10.04
C VAL A 178 -13.77 -5.37 -10.96
N SER A 179 -13.45 -5.22 -12.24
CA SER A 179 -13.54 -6.32 -13.20
C SER A 179 -12.62 -7.49 -12.82
N GLN A 180 -13.01 -8.73 -13.14
CA GLN A 180 -12.19 -9.91 -12.83
C GLN A 180 -10.81 -9.85 -13.50
N GLN A 181 -10.71 -9.20 -14.66
CA GLN A 181 -9.47 -8.99 -15.38
C GLN A 181 -8.56 -7.99 -14.65
N LEU A 182 -9.10 -6.84 -14.21
CA LEU A 182 -8.36 -5.87 -13.41
C LEU A 182 -7.88 -6.47 -12.08
N ALA A 183 -8.75 -7.23 -11.39
CA ALA A 183 -8.40 -7.94 -10.17
C ALA A 183 -7.24 -8.95 -10.38
N PHE A 184 -7.24 -9.68 -11.51
CA PHE A 184 -6.14 -10.57 -11.88
C PHE A 184 -4.83 -9.82 -12.12
N TYR A 185 -4.85 -8.70 -12.85
CA TYR A 185 -3.65 -7.87 -13.07
C TYR A 185 -3.11 -7.28 -11.76
N ILE A 186 -3.97 -6.72 -10.91
CA ILE A 186 -3.59 -6.21 -9.58
C ILE A 186 -2.92 -7.31 -8.74
N SER A 187 -3.50 -8.51 -8.69
CA SER A 187 -2.95 -9.66 -7.97
C SER A 187 -1.56 -10.03 -8.51
N ARG A 188 -1.43 -10.15 -9.84
CA ARG A 188 -0.17 -10.51 -10.50
C ARG A 188 0.93 -9.47 -10.27
N PHE A 189 0.62 -8.17 -10.36
CA PHE A 189 1.60 -7.11 -10.12
C PHE A 189 2.04 -7.05 -8.66
N LYS A 190 1.12 -7.22 -7.69
CA LYS A 190 1.47 -7.30 -6.25
C LYS A 190 2.41 -8.46 -5.94
N ALA A 191 2.13 -9.67 -6.48
CA ALA A 191 3.01 -10.82 -6.31
C ALA A 191 4.43 -10.57 -6.86
N ASN A 192 4.54 -10.03 -8.08
CA ASN A 192 5.83 -9.73 -8.71
C ASN A 192 6.61 -8.63 -7.96
N ILE A 193 5.93 -7.65 -7.35
CA ILE A 193 6.59 -6.63 -6.52
C ILE A 193 7.17 -7.28 -5.25
N VAL A 194 6.40 -8.10 -4.54
CA VAL A 194 6.87 -8.82 -3.35
C VAL A 194 8.08 -9.71 -3.67
N GLU A 195 8.05 -10.47 -4.76
CA GLU A 195 9.21 -11.25 -5.23
C GLU A 195 10.43 -10.38 -5.51
N SER A 196 10.25 -9.23 -6.16
CA SER A 196 11.36 -8.30 -6.45
C SER A 196 11.91 -7.60 -5.19
N MET A 197 11.07 -7.37 -4.18
CA MET A 197 11.51 -6.83 -2.89
C MET A 197 12.36 -7.84 -2.13
N TYR A 198 11.94 -9.10 -2.05
CA TYR A 198 12.76 -10.16 -1.45
C TYR A 198 14.10 -10.34 -2.18
N GLN A 199 14.12 -10.27 -3.51
CA GLN A 199 15.38 -10.33 -4.29
C GLN A 199 16.28 -9.12 -4.03
N ALA A 200 15.72 -7.91 -3.87
CA ALA A 200 16.48 -6.72 -3.51
C ALA A 200 17.01 -6.76 -2.07
N GLU A 201 16.23 -7.31 -1.13
CA GLU A 201 16.62 -7.50 0.26
C GLU A 201 17.74 -8.54 0.40
N ASP A 202 17.64 -9.68 -0.30
CA ASP A 202 18.74 -10.67 -0.37
C ASP A 202 20.01 -10.05 -0.97
N LEU A 203 19.91 -9.28 -2.05
CA LEU A 203 21.07 -8.60 -2.65
C LEU A 203 21.70 -7.58 -1.69
N PHE A 204 20.87 -6.81 -0.97
CA PHE A 204 21.34 -5.85 0.04
C PHE A 204 22.05 -6.56 1.20
N ASN A 205 21.45 -7.63 1.74
CA ASN A 205 22.01 -8.42 2.84
C ASN A 205 23.34 -9.08 2.44
N ASN A 206 23.43 -9.65 1.23
CA ASN A 206 24.68 -10.20 0.69
C ASN A 206 25.75 -9.11 0.51
N GLN A 207 25.37 -7.91 0.07
CA GLN A 207 26.32 -6.81 -0.10
C GLN A 207 26.82 -6.25 1.24
N GLN A 208 25.95 -6.16 2.25
CA GLN A 208 26.35 -5.77 3.61
C GLN A 208 27.34 -6.79 4.22
N GLN A 209 27.07 -8.09 4.11
CA GLN A 209 28.01 -9.15 4.55
C GLN A 209 29.36 -9.08 3.81
N LEU A 210 29.35 -8.73 2.52
CA LEU A 210 30.57 -8.56 1.74
C LEU A 210 31.42 -7.36 2.22
N ASP A 211 30.77 -6.25 2.60
CA ASP A 211 31.47 -5.07 3.11
C ASP A 211 31.96 -5.27 4.56
N GLU A 212 31.22 -6.01 5.39
CA GLU A 212 31.70 -6.50 6.70
C GLU A 212 32.94 -7.42 6.55
N GLN A 213 32.94 -8.32 5.56
CA GLN A 213 34.13 -9.12 5.23
C GLN A 213 35.32 -8.26 4.79
N LYS A 214 35.11 -7.25 3.93
CA LYS A 214 36.18 -6.31 3.53
C LYS A 214 36.75 -5.53 4.72
N GLN A 215 35.89 -5.10 5.66
CA GLN A 215 36.31 -4.38 6.86
C GLN A 215 37.13 -5.29 7.79
N SER A 216 36.68 -6.53 8.02
CA SER A 216 37.42 -7.55 8.77
C SER A 216 38.76 -7.90 8.12
N HIS A 217 38.78 -8.07 6.79
CA HIS A 217 40.02 -8.33 6.04
C HIS A 217 41.00 -7.13 6.10
N SER A 218 40.49 -5.89 6.09
CA SER A 218 41.30 -4.69 6.26
C SER A 218 41.91 -4.60 7.67
N GLN A 219 41.16 -4.96 8.71
CA GLN A 219 41.66 -5.06 10.09
C GLN A 219 42.74 -6.16 10.23
N MET A 220 42.56 -7.29 9.53
CA MET A 220 43.55 -8.37 9.46
C MET A 220 44.84 -7.92 8.78
N ILE A 221 44.76 -7.23 7.64
CA ILE A 221 45.93 -6.66 6.93
C ILE A 221 46.69 -5.67 7.84
N ASN A 222 45.98 -4.78 8.54
CA ASN A 222 46.61 -3.85 9.46
C ASN A 222 47.32 -4.57 10.61
N SER A 223 46.66 -5.57 11.21
CA SER A 223 47.25 -6.39 12.28
C SER A 223 48.50 -7.17 11.81
N ILE A 224 48.51 -7.65 10.56
CA ILE A 224 49.68 -8.28 9.93
C ILE A 224 50.80 -7.25 9.74
N ASN A 225 50.50 -6.03 9.32
CA ASN A 225 51.48 -4.96 9.16
C ASN A 225 52.12 -4.57 10.51
N ASP A 226 51.35 -4.51 11.60
CA ASP A 226 51.85 -4.23 12.94
C ASP A 226 52.72 -5.38 13.50
N LEU A 227 52.39 -6.64 13.18
CA LEU A 227 53.24 -7.81 13.46
C LEU A 227 54.56 -7.76 12.65
N VAL A 228 54.53 -7.29 11.40
CA VAL A 228 55.73 -7.09 10.56
C VAL A 228 56.57 -5.89 11.04
N ALA A 229 55.96 -4.86 11.62
CA ALA A 229 56.67 -3.72 12.20
C ALA A 229 57.35 -4.08 13.53
N SER A 230 56.62 -4.74 14.44
CA SER A 230 57.13 -5.15 15.76
C SER A 230 58.22 -6.24 15.67
N SER A 231 58.12 -7.17 14.71
CA SER A 231 59.19 -8.14 14.45
C SER A 231 60.49 -7.48 13.96
N LYS A 232 60.42 -6.47 13.08
CA LYS A 232 61.59 -5.67 12.66
C LYS A 232 62.21 -4.88 13.82
N GLN A 233 61.39 -4.29 14.69
CA GLN A 233 61.88 -3.64 15.92
C GLN A 233 62.58 -4.63 16.86
N THR A 234 62.03 -5.84 17.01
CA THR A 234 62.61 -6.91 17.82
C THR A 234 63.96 -7.39 17.25
N GLU A 235 64.06 -7.52 15.93
CA GLU A 235 65.31 -7.85 15.25
C GLU A 235 66.37 -6.75 15.43
N GLN A 236 65.97 -5.47 15.30
CA GLN A 236 66.86 -4.34 15.52
C GLN A 236 67.34 -4.26 16.98
N ALA A 237 66.46 -4.51 17.95
CA ALA A 237 66.83 -4.58 19.37
C ALA A 237 67.81 -5.73 19.66
N SER A 238 67.60 -6.91 19.05
CA SER A 238 68.52 -8.05 19.13
C SER A 238 69.91 -7.71 18.55
N ARG A 239 69.97 -7.06 17.38
CA ARG A 239 71.22 -6.58 16.77
C ARG A 239 71.95 -5.56 17.66
N VAL A 240 71.24 -4.64 18.31
CA VAL A 240 71.80 -3.67 19.26
C VAL A 240 72.32 -4.37 20.52
N ALA A 241 71.60 -5.35 21.06
CA ALA A 241 72.04 -6.13 22.22
C ALA A 241 73.32 -6.94 21.91
N ALA A 242 73.43 -7.55 20.73
CA ALA A 242 74.63 -8.25 20.28
C ALA A 242 75.84 -7.29 20.12
N ALA A 243 75.62 -6.09 19.59
CA ALA A 243 76.65 -5.06 19.50
C ALA A 243 77.10 -4.58 20.89
N ALA A 244 76.17 -4.36 21.83
CA ALA A 244 76.47 -3.98 23.21
C ALA A 244 77.25 -5.07 23.96
N ALA A 245 76.88 -6.35 23.80
CA ALA A 245 77.63 -7.48 24.37
C ALA A 245 79.05 -7.57 23.81
N THR A 246 79.23 -7.31 22.51
CA THR A 246 80.54 -7.28 21.86
C THR A 246 81.40 -6.11 22.38
N ALA A 247 80.82 -4.93 22.58
CA ALA A 247 81.49 -3.78 23.18
C ALA A 247 81.89 -4.03 24.65
N ALA A 248 81.03 -4.71 25.43
CA ALA A 248 81.33 -5.11 26.80
C ALA A 248 82.50 -6.12 26.87
N ALA A 249 82.54 -7.09 25.95
CA ALA A 249 83.64 -8.04 25.84
C ALA A 249 84.97 -7.37 25.42
N ALA A 250 84.92 -6.36 24.53
CA ALA A 250 86.09 -5.56 24.19
C ALA A 250 86.60 -4.73 25.39
N SER A 251 85.68 -4.16 26.18
CA SER A 251 85.99 -3.38 27.39
C SER A 251 86.62 -4.24 28.50
N SER A 252 86.10 -5.45 28.74
CA SER A 252 86.69 -6.37 29.71
C SER A 252 88.07 -6.88 29.28
N ALA A 253 88.28 -7.14 27.98
CA ALA A 253 89.59 -7.49 27.43
C ALA A 253 90.61 -6.34 27.55
N ALA A 254 90.19 -5.09 27.32
CA ALA A 254 91.03 -3.91 27.54
C ALA A 254 91.38 -3.73 29.03
N THR A 255 90.42 -3.96 29.93
CA THR A 255 90.62 -3.92 31.38
C THR A 255 91.63 -4.97 31.84
N ALA A 256 91.49 -6.23 31.37
CA ALA A 256 92.42 -7.31 31.69
C ALA A 256 93.86 -7.02 31.24
N ARG A 257 94.04 -6.42 30.05
CA ARG A 257 95.36 -5.94 29.58
C ARG A 257 95.95 -4.86 30.50
N ASN A 258 95.12 -3.92 30.99
CA ASN A 258 95.58 -2.88 31.91
C ASN A 258 96.07 -3.48 33.25
N THR A 259 95.35 -4.47 33.80
CA THR A 259 95.76 -5.17 35.02
C THR A 259 97.12 -5.88 34.85
N GLN A 260 97.40 -6.49 33.69
CA GLN A 260 98.72 -7.07 33.40
C GLN A 260 99.84 -6.03 33.33
N ILE A 261 99.57 -4.82 32.81
CA ILE A 261 100.54 -3.72 32.77
C ILE A 261 100.87 -3.23 34.19
N ILE A 262 99.87 -3.13 35.06
CA ILE A 262 100.05 -2.70 36.46
C ILE A 262 100.85 -3.74 37.26
N ALA A 263 100.61 -5.04 37.05
CA ALA A 263 101.33 -6.13 37.71
C ALA A 263 102.84 -6.19 37.37
N ASN A 264 103.26 -5.62 36.24
CA ASN A 264 104.64 -5.63 35.75
C ASN A 264 105.46 -4.37 36.10
N LYS A 265 105.00 -3.50 37.03
CA LYS A 265 105.82 -2.39 37.53
C LYS A 265 106.82 -2.86 38.60
N PRO A 266 108.14 -2.71 38.39
CA PRO A 266 109.14 -3.06 39.40
C PRO A 266 109.15 -2.07 40.57
N THR A 267 109.41 -2.59 41.78
CA THR A 267 109.52 -1.82 43.02
C THR A 267 110.72 -0.85 42.98
N PRO A 268 110.56 0.43 43.34
CA PRO A 268 111.67 1.39 43.32
C PRO A 268 112.67 1.12 44.45
N VAL A 269 113.94 0.87 44.10
CA VAL A 269 115.05 0.71 45.05
C VAL A 269 115.56 2.09 45.47
N ILE A 270 115.52 2.38 46.77
CA ILE A 270 116.05 3.64 47.33
C ILE A 270 117.55 3.48 47.60
N HIS A 271 118.38 4.08 46.77
CA HIS A 271 119.83 4.17 47.01
C HIS A 271 120.19 5.38 47.87
N THR A 272 120.79 5.12 49.03
CA THR A 272 121.44 6.15 49.85
C THR A 272 122.85 6.45 49.32
N ASN A 273 123.16 7.72 49.06
CA ASN A 273 124.53 8.20 48.84
C ASN A 273 124.72 9.56 49.52
N THR A 274 125.82 9.72 50.25
CA THR A 274 126.18 10.90 51.05
C THR A 274 127.19 11.78 50.33
N THR A 275 126.95 13.09 50.30
CA THR A 275 127.96 14.10 49.92
C THR A 275 127.86 15.32 50.84
N THR A 276 128.98 15.71 51.43
CA THR A 276 129.17 16.90 52.29
C THR A 276 130.10 17.89 51.59
N THR A 277 130.03 19.21 51.91
CA THR A 277 130.90 20.36 51.50
C THR A 277 130.06 21.46 50.80
N ARG A 278 130.17 22.79 51.05
CA ARG A 278 130.85 23.61 52.10
C ARG A 278 130.37 25.09 51.98
N VAL A 279 130.59 25.89 53.02
CA VAL A 279 130.20 27.33 53.20
C VAL A 279 131.44 28.24 52.90
N ILE A 280 131.44 29.55 52.61
CA ILE A 280 130.55 30.71 52.87
C ILE A 280 130.77 31.79 51.77
N HIS A 281 129.82 32.73 51.56
CA HIS A 281 130.01 34.21 51.51
C HIS A 281 129.02 34.99 50.60
N THR A 282 128.41 36.03 51.18
CA THR A 282 128.10 37.32 50.55
C THR A 282 128.33 38.41 51.60
N ASN A 283 128.96 39.53 51.24
CA ASN A 283 129.20 40.66 52.14
C ASN A 283 128.10 41.72 51.99
N ASN A 284 127.66 42.30 53.11
CA ASN A 284 127.62 43.75 53.36
C ASN A 284 127.19 44.01 54.82
#